data_AF-A0A0M2WGI7-F1
#
_entry.id   AF-A0A0M2WGI7-F1
#
_cell.length_a   1.000
_cell.length_b   1.000
_cell.length_c   1.000
_cell.angle_alpha   90.00
_cell.angle_beta   90.00
_cell.angle_gamma   90.00
#
_symmetry.space_group_name_H-M   'P 1'
#
loop_
_entity.id
_entity.type
_entity.pdbx_description
1 polymer ?
#
loop_
_entity_poly.entity_id
_entity_poly.type
_entity_poly.pdbx_seq_one_letter_code
_entity_poly.pdbx_strand_id
1 'polypeptide(L)'
;MNPITLQNIAQALWMKDYDASKIPPDLLRRIESAANSEAAYADRFLLRLQQLEDHQLSFVQERTERYALLRQHLLQTKAMSPREFYASCLFLGPESNTGYAPVPLDPQFSFPQIDLPQLQYQLGWHFFVGNFTDAGGHHYSVELMFWQYALLPPLLAAELGLSDIENQSLEMHLAICDPQTGLQYRANTVVVAGTTGLVEVEAKPFAYRIGRNAIEGLDAGGSLFPVRLQARGWDMGKPVDVEFGIDISLDNPKGYFMQGDGGCSPSIDGLGTLYYSASLLKLRPGAANVITIDGKRIELTDGSMWYDHQWTAGFMPKGGAQHAVLRAAANLTPAPPGGWDWFEVQFQAGLAPGLQEVQMTISALHSLDNEQFYWQTGPTPPKPMTAKFNGKYIDADNATLDLTGTMTVTAWVKDDTSPNPAVYPATDTWYPAHYQFSIDQQLPQRLRTFTLEPLIATGQSGFFGTGLQYTEGGAIARDAAGAEIGRGFAEGTNWAHSADTVVSAAGLAPNEQTRALLDPVPPSAQLVAQSQAYVYANADELKAILAAARGMV
;
A
#
# COMPACT_ATOMS: atom_id res chain seq x y z
N MET A 1 -23.56 8.98 -12.41
CA MET A 1 -22.41 8.83 -11.52
C MET A 1 -22.76 7.77 -10.50
N ASN A 2 -21.93 6.75 -10.42
CA ASN A 2 -22.01 5.66 -9.46
C ASN A 2 -22.18 6.17 -8.01
N PRO A 3 -23.08 5.58 -7.19
CA PRO A 3 -23.29 5.99 -5.79
C PRO A 3 -22.03 5.95 -4.91
N ILE A 4 -21.15 4.96 -5.11
CA ILE A 4 -19.88 4.85 -4.37
C ILE A 4 -18.95 6.00 -4.75
N THR A 5 -18.91 6.40 -6.02
CA THR A 5 -18.14 7.57 -6.45
C THR A 5 -18.64 8.85 -5.75
N LEU A 6 -19.95 9.03 -5.63
CA LEU A 6 -20.53 10.17 -4.89
C LEU A 6 -20.18 10.12 -3.40
N GLN A 7 -20.25 8.94 -2.77
CA GLN A 7 -19.85 8.71 -1.39
C GLN A 7 -18.38 9.09 -1.15
N ASN A 8 -17.48 8.65 -2.03
CA ASN A 8 -16.05 8.95 -1.93
C ASN A 8 -15.76 10.45 -2.10
N ILE A 9 -16.41 11.11 -3.06
CA ILE A 9 -16.32 12.57 -3.23
C ILE A 9 -16.78 13.30 -1.96
N ALA A 10 -17.89 12.85 -1.35
CA ALA A 10 -18.39 13.41 -0.12
C ALA A 10 -17.37 13.28 1.02
N GLN A 11 -16.84 12.07 1.23
CA GLN A 11 -15.89 11.79 2.31
C GLN A 11 -14.57 12.54 2.12
N ALA A 12 -14.06 12.65 0.89
CA ALA A 12 -12.90 13.48 0.56
C ALA A 12 -13.12 14.96 0.91
N LEU A 13 -14.36 15.46 0.82
CA LEU A 13 -14.76 16.81 1.18
C LEU A 13 -15.23 16.97 2.64
N TRP A 14 -15.04 15.94 3.46
CA TRP A 14 -15.49 15.86 4.86
C TRP A 14 -17.00 16.04 5.02
N MET A 15 -17.76 15.40 4.14
CA MET A 15 -19.19 15.25 4.23
C MET A 15 -19.51 13.76 4.40
N LYS A 16 -20.40 13.43 5.34
CA LYS A 16 -20.88 12.06 5.50
C LYS A 16 -21.62 11.60 4.25
N ASP A 17 -22.52 12.44 3.75
CA ASP A 17 -23.35 12.16 2.57
C ASP A 17 -23.08 13.21 1.49
N TYR A 18 -23.21 12.81 0.22
CA TYR A 18 -23.01 13.71 -0.91
C TYR A 18 -24.08 14.79 -0.96
N ASP A 19 -23.64 16.05 -1.00
CA ASP A 19 -24.51 17.22 -1.08
C ASP A 19 -23.90 18.25 -2.04
N ALA A 20 -24.36 18.24 -3.29
CA ALA A 20 -23.85 19.13 -4.34
C ALA A 20 -23.98 20.61 -3.98
N SER A 21 -24.96 20.99 -3.14
CA SER A 21 -25.16 22.39 -2.75
C SER A 21 -24.04 22.95 -1.86
N LYS A 22 -23.23 22.07 -1.25
CA LYS A 22 -22.08 22.42 -0.41
C LYS A 22 -20.76 22.42 -1.18
N ILE A 23 -20.78 22.06 -2.47
CA ILE A 23 -19.59 21.98 -3.32
C ILE A 23 -19.42 23.31 -4.06
N PRO A 24 -18.22 23.92 -4.04
CA PRO A 24 -17.94 25.13 -4.83
C PRO A 24 -18.29 24.94 -6.31
N PRO A 25 -18.94 25.93 -6.97
CA PRO A 25 -19.41 25.77 -8.36
C PRO A 25 -18.34 25.33 -9.36
N ASP A 26 -17.11 25.83 -9.21
CA ASP A 26 -16.00 25.47 -10.10
C ASP A 26 -15.56 24.02 -9.96
N LEU A 27 -15.56 23.51 -8.72
CA LEU A 27 -15.26 22.13 -8.42
C LEU A 27 -16.40 21.21 -8.88
N LEU A 28 -17.66 21.61 -8.65
CA LEU A 28 -18.82 20.86 -9.11
C LEU A 28 -18.81 20.71 -10.64
N ARG A 29 -18.45 21.77 -11.38
CA ARG A 29 -18.27 21.69 -12.85
C ARG A 29 -17.21 20.68 -13.28
N ARG A 30 -16.13 20.48 -12.51
CA ARG A 30 -15.10 19.46 -12.79
C ARG A 30 -15.63 18.05 -12.49
N ILE A 31 -16.28 17.87 -11.34
CA ILE A 31 -16.94 16.63 -10.95
C ILE A 31 -17.97 16.20 -12.00
N GLU A 32 -18.74 17.14 -12.55
CA GLU A 32 -19.77 16.89 -13.57
C GLU A 32 -19.23 16.92 -15.02
N SER A 33 -17.92 17.08 -15.19
CA SER A 33 -17.32 17.19 -16.52
C SER A 33 -17.43 15.90 -17.32
N ALA A 34 -17.42 16.02 -18.66
CA ALA A 34 -17.40 14.86 -19.55
C ALA A 34 -16.20 13.93 -19.28
N ALA A 35 -15.05 14.51 -18.90
CA ALA A 35 -13.84 13.75 -18.58
C ALA A 35 -13.98 12.87 -17.32
N ASN A 36 -14.86 13.23 -16.39
CA ASN A 36 -15.15 12.44 -15.18
C ASN A 36 -16.38 11.52 -15.35
N SER A 37 -16.96 11.44 -16.56
CA SER A 37 -18.14 10.61 -16.80
C SER A 37 -17.81 9.12 -16.86
N GLU A 38 -18.77 8.27 -16.46
CA GLU A 38 -18.61 6.81 -16.51
C GLU A 38 -18.39 6.28 -17.93
N ALA A 39 -18.94 6.96 -18.94
CA ALA A 39 -18.70 6.65 -20.35
C ALA A 39 -17.23 6.92 -20.75
N ALA A 40 -16.66 8.06 -20.33
CA ALA A 40 -15.28 8.40 -20.64
C ALA A 40 -14.27 7.41 -20.02
N TYR A 41 -14.54 6.92 -18.80
CA TYR A 41 -13.72 5.87 -18.19
C TYR A 41 -13.84 4.53 -18.92
N ALA A 42 -15.06 4.14 -19.33
CA ALA A 42 -15.25 2.93 -20.14
C ALA A 42 -14.49 3.00 -21.48
N ASP A 43 -14.58 4.13 -22.19
CA ASP A 43 -13.88 4.35 -23.46
C ASP A 43 -12.35 4.27 -23.29
N ARG A 44 -11.81 4.91 -22.24
CA ARG A 44 -10.38 4.84 -21.90
C ARG A 44 -9.93 3.41 -21.60
N PHE A 45 -10.71 2.63 -20.85
CA PHE A 45 -10.34 1.25 -20.55
C PHE A 45 -10.40 0.36 -21.79
N LEU A 46 -11.38 0.55 -22.68
CA LEU A 46 -11.47 -0.15 -23.96
C LEU A 46 -10.25 0.12 -24.86
N LEU A 47 -9.78 1.37 -24.89
CA LEU A 47 -8.54 1.76 -25.57
C LEU A 47 -7.31 1.13 -24.91
N ARG A 48 -7.25 1.09 -23.58
CA ARG A 48 -6.17 0.40 -22.85
C ARG A 48 -6.13 -1.09 -23.18
N LEU A 49 -7.26 -1.78 -23.22
CA LEU A 49 -7.33 -3.18 -23.63
C LEU A 49 -6.82 -3.38 -25.06
N GLN A 50 -7.24 -2.51 -25.99
CA GLN A 50 -6.75 -2.56 -27.38
C GLN A 50 -5.23 -2.37 -27.44
N GLN A 51 -4.69 -1.39 -26.73
CA GLN A 51 -3.25 -1.14 -26.69
C GLN A 51 -2.48 -2.36 -26.17
N LEU A 52 -3.00 -3.07 -25.16
CA LEU A 52 -2.36 -4.26 -24.61
C LEU A 52 -2.39 -5.44 -25.58
N GLU A 53 -3.48 -5.62 -26.32
CA GLU A 53 -3.59 -6.62 -27.38
C GLU A 53 -2.64 -6.32 -28.56
N ASP A 54 -2.40 -5.04 -28.87
CA ASP A 54 -1.48 -4.62 -29.92
C ASP A 54 0.01 -4.76 -29.51
N HIS A 55 0.30 -4.80 -28.21
CA HIS A 55 1.67 -4.84 -27.64
C HIS A 55 1.91 -6.09 -26.78
N GLN A 56 1.66 -7.27 -27.34
CA GLN A 56 1.90 -8.53 -26.63
C GLN A 56 3.39 -8.74 -26.32
N LEU A 57 3.66 -9.20 -25.11
CA LEU A 57 4.99 -9.61 -24.70
C LEU A 57 5.24 -11.08 -25.08
N SER A 58 6.49 -11.42 -25.42
CA SER A 58 6.90 -12.81 -25.54
C SER A 58 7.05 -13.47 -24.16
N PHE A 59 6.89 -14.79 -24.11
CA PHE A 59 7.06 -15.61 -22.91
C PHE A 59 6.12 -15.26 -21.74
N VAL A 60 4.88 -14.88 -22.05
CA VAL A 60 3.81 -14.69 -21.05
C VAL A 60 2.60 -15.54 -21.42
N GLN A 61 1.70 -15.79 -20.46
CA GLN A 61 0.48 -16.55 -20.67
C GLN A 61 -0.50 -15.83 -21.62
N GLU A 62 -1.28 -16.61 -22.37
CA GLU A 62 -2.37 -16.12 -23.22
C GLU A 62 -3.48 -15.46 -22.39
N ARG A 63 -4.04 -14.34 -22.88
CA ARG A 63 -5.08 -13.56 -22.18
C ARG A 63 -6.25 -13.13 -23.06
N THR A 64 -6.31 -13.62 -24.29
CA THR A 64 -7.34 -13.24 -25.27
C THR A 64 -8.75 -13.39 -24.72
N GLU A 65 -9.07 -14.53 -24.07
CA GLU A 65 -10.40 -14.74 -23.48
C GLU A 65 -10.68 -13.81 -22.29
N ARG A 66 -9.64 -13.52 -21.50
CA ARG A 66 -9.73 -12.58 -20.37
C ARG A 66 -10.05 -11.17 -20.86
N TYR A 67 -9.35 -10.67 -21.87
CA TYR A 67 -9.60 -9.34 -22.42
C TYR A 67 -10.91 -9.27 -23.19
N ALA A 68 -11.32 -10.36 -23.85
CA ALA A 68 -12.64 -10.47 -24.45
C ALA A 68 -13.76 -10.35 -23.40
N LEU A 69 -13.62 -10.99 -22.24
CA LEU A 69 -14.57 -10.87 -21.12
C LEU A 69 -14.69 -9.41 -20.65
N LEU A 70 -13.57 -8.75 -20.34
CA LEU A 70 -13.54 -7.36 -19.87
C LEU A 70 -14.14 -6.41 -20.92
N ARG A 71 -13.76 -6.60 -22.19
CA ARG A 71 -14.29 -5.82 -23.32
C ARG A 71 -15.79 -6.03 -23.49
N GLN A 72 -16.26 -7.27 -23.45
CA GLN A 72 -17.68 -7.59 -23.60
C GLN A 72 -18.51 -6.95 -22.49
N HIS A 73 -18.03 -7.01 -21.24
CA HIS A 73 -18.66 -6.33 -20.12
C HIS A 73 -18.84 -4.83 -20.40
N LEU A 74 -17.77 -4.14 -20.79
CA LEU A 74 -17.81 -2.70 -21.07
C LEU A 74 -18.65 -2.32 -22.29
N LEU A 75 -18.68 -3.15 -23.33
CA LEU A 75 -19.55 -2.93 -24.49
C LEU A 75 -21.04 -3.08 -24.16
N GLN A 76 -21.36 -3.91 -23.16
CA GLN A 76 -22.72 -4.09 -22.65
C GLN A 76 -23.14 -2.95 -21.71
N THR A 77 -22.30 -2.58 -20.74
CA THR A 77 -22.62 -1.55 -19.75
C THR A 77 -22.48 -0.14 -20.30
N LYS A 78 -21.48 0.10 -21.15
CA LYS A 78 -21.07 1.43 -21.66
C LYS A 78 -20.83 2.46 -20.56
N ALA A 79 -20.48 1.98 -19.37
CA ALA A 79 -20.27 2.77 -18.18
C ALA A 79 -19.29 2.04 -17.25
N MET A 80 -18.36 2.80 -16.68
CA MET A 80 -17.37 2.34 -15.71
C MET A 80 -17.02 3.49 -14.78
N SER A 81 -17.12 3.30 -13.48
CA SER A 81 -16.64 4.27 -12.49
C SER A 81 -15.11 4.28 -12.43
N PRO A 82 -14.48 5.35 -11.89
CA PRO A 82 -13.03 5.38 -11.71
C PRO A 82 -12.50 4.22 -10.84
N ARG A 83 -13.27 3.82 -9.82
CA ARG A 83 -12.92 2.68 -8.96
C ARG A 83 -13.00 1.36 -9.71
N GLU A 84 -14.03 1.14 -10.52
CA GLU A 84 -14.14 -0.06 -11.34
C GLU A 84 -12.99 -0.14 -12.35
N PHE A 85 -12.59 0.99 -12.96
CA PHE A 85 -11.38 1.07 -13.78
C PHE A 85 -10.17 0.60 -12.97
N TYR A 86 -9.92 1.22 -11.82
CA TYR A 86 -8.77 0.90 -11.00
C TYR A 86 -8.74 -0.58 -10.57
N ALA A 87 -9.87 -1.13 -10.10
CA ALA A 87 -9.98 -2.54 -9.75
C ALA A 87 -9.74 -3.46 -10.96
N SER A 88 -10.25 -3.09 -12.14
CA SER A 88 -10.05 -3.85 -13.38
C SER A 88 -8.60 -3.89 -13.84
N CYS A 89 -7.78 -2.91 -13.45
CA CYS A 89 -6.34 -2.94 -13.72
C CYS A 89 -5.66 -4.17 -13.11
N LEU A 90 -6.16 -4.74 -12.00
CA LEU A 90 -5.61 -5.94 -11.37
C LEU A 90 -5.75 -7.21 -12.23
N PHE A 91 -6.62 -7.19 -13.24
CA PHE A 91 -6.81 -8.33 -14.15
C PHE A 91 -5.93 -8.28 -15.39
N LEU A 92 -5.21 -7.17 -15.60
CA LEU A 92 -4.32 -7.01 -16.74
C LEU A 92 -3.09 -7.93 -16.62
N GLY A 93 -2.50 -8.29 -17.76
CA GLY A 93 -1.33 -9.16 -17.83
C GLY A 93 -0.02 -8.49 -17.44
N PRO A 94 1.12 -9.19 -17.52
CA PRO A 94 2.46 -8.64 -17.37
C PRO A 94 2.72 -7.43 -18.29
N GLU A 95 2.09 -7.32 -19.44
CA GLU A 95 2.13 -6.13 -20.30
C GLU A 95 1.51 -4.86 -19.66
N SER A 96 0.84 -4.99 -18.51
CA SER A 96 0.18 -3.90 -17.78
C SER A 96 1.09 -2.76 -17.37
N ASN A 97 2.40 -2.99 -17.22
CA ASN A 97 3.38 -1.95 -16.89
C ASN A 97 4.02 -1.31 -18.14
N THR A 98 3.69 -1.78 -19.35
CA THR A 98 4.21 -1.21 -20.59
C THR A 98 3.73 0.23 -20.77
N GLY A 99 4.69 1.14 -20.97
CA GLY A 99 4.46 2.57 -21.23
C GLY A 99 4.51 3.46 -19.99
N TYR A 100 4.60 2.89 -18.78
CA TYR A 100 4.91 3.65 -17.56
C TYR A 100 6.42 3.87 -17.41
N ALA A 101 6.82 4.78 -16.52
CA ALA A 101 8.23 4.93 -16.15
C ALA A 101 8.75 3.61 -15.54
N PRO A 102 9.85 3.04 -16.06
CA PRO A 102 10.42 1.82 -15.50
C PRO A 102 11.21 2.13 -14.23
N VAL A 103 11.38 1.12 -13.37
CA VAL A 103 12.26 1.20 -12.21
C VAL A 103 13.73 1.17 -12.70
N PRO A 104 14.52 2.23 -12.46
CA PRO A 104 15.91 2.28 -12.86
C PRO A 104 16.79 1.39 -11.96
N LEU A 105 17.93 0.94 -12.49
CA LEU A 105 18.93 0.22 -11.71
C LEU A 105 19.80 1.14 -10.83
N ASP A 106 19.88 2.43 -11.17
CA ASP A 106 20.64 3.43 -10.42
C ASP A 106 19.78 4.69 -10.20
N PRO A 107 18.85 4.67 -9.23
CA PRO A 107 17.95 5.78 -8.96
C PRO A 107 18.69 6.99 -8.36
N GLN A 108 18.17 8.18 -8.64
CA GLN A 108 18.64 9.43 -8.05
C GLN A 108 17.57 10.01 -7.12
N PHE A 109 17.86 10.09 -5.82
CA PHE A 109 16.97 10.68 -4.82
C PHE A 109 17.32 12.15 -4.59
N SER A 110 16.65 13.05 -5.32
CA SER A 110 16.88 14.50 -5.26
C SER A 110 15.84 15.20 -4.38
N PHE A 111 16.21 15.49 -3.13
CA PHE A 111 15.34 16.18 -2.18
C PHE A 111 15.38 17.71 -2.37
N PRO A 112 14.25 18.42 -2.21
CA PRO A 112 12.94 17.90 -1.79
C PRO A 112 12.04 17.41 -2.94
N GLN A 113 12.45 17.54 -4.20
CA GLN A 113 11.57 17.27 -5.35
C GLN A 113 11.06 15.81 -5.39
N ILE A 114 11.90 14.87 -4.96
CA ILE A 114 11.55 13.44 -4.90
C ILE A 114 10.43 13.14 -3.89
N ASP A 115 10.12 14.04 -2.94
CA ASP A 115 9.03 13.85 -1.98
C ASP A 115 7.64 13.94 -2.64
N LEU A 116 7.53 14.49 -3.85
CA LEU A 116 6.27 14.56 -4.58
C LEU A 116 5.81 13.17 -5.03
N PRO A 117 4.49 12.93 -5.18
CA PRO A 117 4.00 11.69 -5.77
C PRO A 117 4.55 11.51 -7.19
N GLN A 118 5.08 10.32 -7.48
CA GLN A 118 5.76 10.01 -8.73
C GLN A 118 4.76 9.59 -9.82
N LEU A 119 4.00 10.56 -10.35
CA LEU A 119 2.83 10.35 -11.22
C LEU A 119 3.08 9.65 -12.57
N GLN A 120 4.36 9.53 -12.97
CA GLN A 120 4.77 8.85 -14.20
C GLN A 120 4.94 7.32 -14.02
N TYR A 121 5.05 6.88 -12.76
CA TYR A 121 5.09 5.47 -12.39
C TYR A 121 3.67 4.94 -12.24
N GLN A 122 3.51 3.63 -12.39
CA GLN A 122 2.20 2.99 -12.34
C GLN A 122 1.53 3.18 -10.97
N LEU A 123 2.33 3.15 -9.90
CA LEU A 123 1.83 3.11 -8.53
C LEU A 123 2.85 3.70 -7.56
N GLY A 124 2.37 4.31 -6.48
CA GLY A 124 3.21 4.78 -5.37
C GLY A 124 2.39 5.20 -4.15
N TRP A 125 3.05 5.49 -3.04
CA TRP A 125 2.37 5.86 -1.81
C TRP A 125 3.22 6.70 -0.85
N HIS A 126 2.52 7.45 -0.01
CA HIS A 126 3.01 8.14 1.17
C HIS A 126 2.33 7.52 2.38
N PHE A 127 3.10 6.90 3.25
CA PHE A 127 2.56 6.11 4.37
C PHE A 127 3.14 6.58 5.70
N PHE A 128 2.25 6.99 6.61
CA PHE A 128 2.58 7.45 7.94
C PHE A 128 1.91 6.55 8.97
N VAL A 129 2.71 5.97 9.86
CA VAL A 129 2.20 5.16 10.98
C VAL A 129 2.88 5.55 12.27
N GLY A 130 2.18 5.50 13.40
CA GLY A 130 2.80 5.88 14.65
C GLY A 130 2.02 5.55 15.90
N ASN A 131 2.68 5.74 17.03
CA ASN A 131 2.15 5.48 18.36
C ASN A 131 2.30 6.73 19.22
N PHE A 132 1.26 7.06 19.98
CA PHE A 132 1.17 8.30 20.75
C PHE A 132 0.61 8.08 22.15
N THR A 133 0.80 9.09 22.99
CA THR A 133 0.15 9.21 24.29
C THR A 133 -0.53 10.55 24.47
N ASP A 134 -1.64 10.56 25.22
CA ASP A 134 -2.25 11.78 25.73
C ASP A 134 -1.69 12.19 27.10
N ALA A 135 -2.14 13.35 27.60
CA ALA A 135 -1.73 13.86 28.92
C ALA A 135 -2.11 12.95 30.11
N GLY A 136 -3.07 12.03 29.91
CA GLY A 136 -3.48 11.02 30.88
C GLY A 136 -2.63 9.74 30.82
N GLY A 137 -1.71 9.64 29.86
CA GLY A 137 -0.94 8.43 29.59
C GLY A 137 -1.71 7.36 28.81
N HIS A 138 -2.86 7.69 28.22
CA HIS A 138 -3.57 6.78 27.32
C HIS A 138 -2.84 6.68 26.00
N HIS A 139 -2.78 5.48 25.44
CA HIS A 139 -2.06 5.20 24.19
C HIS A 139 -2.99 5.18 23.00
N TYR A 140 -2.49 5.60 21.84
CA TYR A 140 -3.16 5.52 20.55
C TYR A 140 -2.19 5.09 19.47
N SER A 141 -2.66 4.42 18.42
CA SER A 141 -1.90 4.34 17.16
C SER A 141 -2.69 4.95 16.02
N VAL A 142 -1.96 5.50 15.06
CA VAL A 142 -2.52 6.24 13.92
C VAL A 142 -1.86 5.75 12.65
N GLU A 143 -2.67 5.60 11.61
CA GLU A 143 -2.27 5.27 10.25
C GLU A 143 -2.85 6.33 9.30
N LEU A 144 -2.02 6.87 8.39
CA LEU A 144 -2.45 7.66 7.24
C LEU A 144 -1.65 7.23 6.02
N MET A 145 -2.34 6.73 4.99
CA MET A 145 -1.74 6.45 3.69
C MET A 145 -2.44 7.24 2.59
N PHE A 146 -1.66 7.90 1.74
CA PHE A 146 -2.11 8.32 0.41
C PHE A 146 -1.50 7.37 -0.61
N TRP A 147 -2.37 6.58 -1.25
CA TRP A 147 -2.01 5.65 -2.30
C TRP A 147 -2.37 6.25 -3.66
N GLN A 148 -1.48 6.16 -4.65
CA GLN A 148 -1.70 6.67 -6.00
C GLN A 148 -1.54 5.56 -7.04
N TYR A 149 -2.44 5.55 -8.02
CA TYR A 149 -2.36 4.66 -9.18
C TYR A 149 -2.64 5.42 -10.47
N ALA A 150 -1.72 5.35 -11.42
CA ALA A 150 -1.89 5.89 -12.76
C ALA A 150 -2.73 4.92 -13.59
N LEU A 151 -3.91 5.34 -14.06
CA LEU A 151 -4.87 4.47 -14.72
C LEU A 151 -4.44 4.07 -16.14
N LEU A 152 -3.76 4.97 -16.84
CA LEU A 152 -3.21 4.75 -18.18
C LEU A 152 -1.69 5.05 -18.20
N PRO A 153 -0.93 4.44 -19.10
CA PRO A 153 0.42 4.89 -19.39
C PRO A 153 0.45 6.39 -19.71
N PRO A 154 1.40 7.19 -19.20
CA PRO A 154 1.39 8.65 -19.31
C PRO A 154 1.25 9.17 -20.74
N LEU A 155 1.92 8.55 -21.73
CA LEU A 155 1.78 8.95 -23.13
C LEU A 155 0.36 8.75 -23.67
N LEU A 156 -0.27 7.61 -23.36
CA LEU A 156 -1.66 7.34 -23.76
C LEU A 156 -2.62 8.32 -23.06
N ALA A 157 -2.40 8.62 -21.78
CA ALA A 157 -3.21 9.60 -21.05
C ALA A 157 -3.14 10.99 -21.72
N ALA A 158 -1.93 11.44 -22.08
CA ALA A 158 -1.72 12.72 -22.75
C ALA A 158 -2.36 12.79 -24.14
N GLU A 159 -2.30 11.71 -24.93
CA GLU A 159 -2.99 11.61 -26.23
C GLU A 159 -4.53 11.74 -26.09
N LEU A 160 -5.07 11.30 -24.95
CA LEU A 160 -6.49 11.44 -24.60
C LEU A 160 -6.81 12.77 -23.92
N GLY A 161 -5.85 13.69 -23.84
CA GLY A 161 -6.02 15.03 -23.29
C GLY A 161 -6.09 15.10 -21.76
N LEU A 162 -5.64 14.05 -21.06
CA LEU A 162 -5.53 14.06 -19.60
C LEU A 162 -4.19 14.63 -19.16
N SER A 163 -4.20 15.47 -18.14
CA SER A 163 -2.99 15.81 -17.39
C SER A 163 -2.50 14.62 -16.55
N ASP A 164 -1.25 14.71 -16.08
CA ASP A 164 -0.67 13.71 -15.18
C ASP A 164 -1.53 13.51 -13.93
N ILE A 165 -2.13 14.58 -13.38
CA ILE A 165 -3.02 14.50 -12.22
C ILE A 165 -4.35 13.85 -12.59
N GLU A 166 -4.96 14.25 -13.71
CA GLU A 166 -6.25 13.70 -14.14
C GLU A 166 -6.21 12.20 -14.46
N ASN A 167 -5.03 11.67 -14.79
CA ASN A 167 -4.79 10.25 -15.04
C ASN A 167 -4.78 9.38 -13.77
N GLN A 168 -4.83 9.98 -12.58
CA GLN A 168 -4.65 9.25 -11.33
C GLN A 168 -5.97 8.79 -10.69
N SER A 169 -5.91 7.66 -10.00
CA SER A 169 -6.86 7.24 -8.97
C SER A 169 -6.13 7.21 -7.64
N LEU A 170 -6.55 8.05 -6.70
CA LEU A 170 -5.92 8.18 -5.38
C LEU A 170 -6.83 7.61 -4.32
N GLU A 171 -6.22 7.00 -3.30
CA GLU A 171 -6.92 6.44 -2.15
C GLU A 171 -6.35 7.02 -0.86
N MET A 172 -7.24 7.34 0.07
CA MET A 172 -6.85 7.64 1.45
C MET A 172 -7.22 6.47 2.35
N HIS A 173 -6.24 6.01 3.11
CA HIS A 173 -6.42 5.08 4.22
C HIS A 173 -6.16 5.85 5.51
N LEU A 174 -7.07 5.71 6.48
CA LEU A 174 -6.98 6.37 7.76
C LEU A 174 -7.49 5.42 8.83
N ALA A 175 -6.70 5.21 9.87
CA ALA A 175 -7.11 4.42 11.01
C ALA A 175 -6.59 4.99 12.34
N ILE A 176 -7.36 4.78 13.40
CA ILE A 176 -6.97 5.08 14.77
C ILE A 176 -7.28 3.86 15.64
N CYS A 177 -6.27 3.34 16.32
CA CYS A 177 -6.43 2.34 17.37
C CYS A 177 -6.63 3.02 18.72
N ASP A 178 -7.70 2.67 19.42
CA ASP A 178 -7.95 3.04 20.82
C ASP A 178 -7.93 1.75 21.67
N PRO A 179 -6.79 1.43 22.29
CA PRO A 179 -6.64 0.27 23.16
C PRO A 179 -7.46 0.35 24.45
N GLN A 180 -7.87 1.55 24.87
CA GLN A 180 -8.70 1.72 26.06
C GLN A 180 -10.13 1.22 25.82
N THR A 181 -10.61 1.34 24.58
CA THR A 181 -11.90 0.79 24.15
C THR A 181 -11.79 -0.61 23.51
N GLY A 182 -10.58 -1.02 23.12
CA GLY A 182 -10.36 -2.25 22.37
C GLY A 182 -10.81 -2.16 20.90
N LEU A 183 -10.92 -0.94 20.37
CA LEU A 183 -11.45 -0.68 19.04
C LEU A 183 -10.39 -0.12 18.10
N GLN A 184 -10.41 -0.63 16.86
CA GLN A 184 -9.87 0.05 15.70
C GLN A 184 -11.01 0.82 15.02
N TYR A 185 -10.81 2.11 14.79
CA TYR A 185 -11.60 2.93 13.88
C TYR A 185 -10.89 2.97 12.54
N ARG A 186 -11.56 2.58 11.46
CA ARG A 186 -10.98 2.62 10.11
C ARG A 186 -11.94 3.27 9.14
N ALA A 187 -11.43 4.16 8.30
CA ALA A 187 -12.24 4.89 7.36
C ALA A 187 -12.67 3.93 6.24
N ASN A 188 -13.88 4.12 5.71
CA ASN A 188 -14.16 3.64 4.37
C ASN A 188 -13.06 4.11 3.41
N THR A 189 -12.60 3.24 2.51
CA THR A 189 -11.53 3.58 1.57
C THR A 189 -12.01 4.64 0.59
N VAL A 190 -11.48 5.85 0.75
CA VAL A 190 -11.88 7.01 -0.05
C VAL A 190 -11.10 7.00 -1.35
N VAL A 191 -11.74 6.61 -2.47
CA VAL A 191 -11.13 6.60 -3.81
C VAL A 191 -11.58 7.82 -4.61
N VAL A 192 -10.62 8.66 -5.00
CA VAL A 192 -10.85 9.91 -5.74
C VAL A 192 -10.08 9.88 -7.06
N ALA A 193 -10.79 10.14 -8.15
CA ALA A 193 -10.15 10.27 -9.46
C ALA A 193 -9.64 11.69 -9.69
N GLY A 194 -8.50 11.83 -10.36
CA GLY A 194 -7.91 13.15 -10.64
C GLY A 194 -8.81 14.07 -11.48
N THR A 195 -9.62 13.51 -12.37
CA THR A 195 -10.60 14.26 -13.20
C THR A 195 -11.68 14.99 -12.39
N THR A 196 -11.86 14.64 -11.11
CA THR A 196 -12.79 15.34 -10.21
C THR A 196 -12.31 16.75 -9.85
N GLY A 197 -11.01 17.03 -9.98
CA GLY A 197 -10.39 18.27 -9.50
C GLY A 197 -10.18 18.32 -7.98
N LEU A 198 -10.34 17.19 -7.28
CA LEU A 198 -10.09 17.08 -5.83
C LEU A 198 -8.65 16.72 -5.49
N VAL A 199 -7.82 16.45 -6.50
CA VAL A 199 -6.40 16.09 -6.30
C VAL A 199 -5.55 17.32 -6.58
N GLU A 200 -4.70 17.66 -5.62
CA GLU A 200 -3.79 18.80 -5.71
C GLU A 200 -2.38 18.33 -5.33
N VAL A 201 -1.40 18.72 -6.15
CA VAL A 201 0.01 18.48 -5.92
C VAL A 201 0.75 19.78 -6.17
N GLU A 202 1.40 20.30 -5.15
CA GLU A 202 2.23 21.52 -5.21
C GLU A 202 3.62 21.23 -4.66
N ALA A 203 4.64 21.74 -5.36
CA ALA A 203 6.04 21.55 -4.98
C ALA A 203 6.55 22.57 -3.95
N LYS A 204 5.98 23.79 -3.95
CA LYS A 204 6.49 24.90 -3.13
C LYS A 204 5.38 25.90 -2.75
N PRO A 205 4.90 25.88 -1.49
CA PRO A 205 5.21 24.89 -0.44
C PRO A 205 4.78 23.48 -0.86
N PHE A 206 5.32 22.45 -0.21
CA PHE A 206 4.88 21.08 -0.46
C PHE A 206 3.41 20.93 -0.07
N ALA A 207 2.56 20.49 -0.98
CA ALA A 207 1.20 20.10 -0.68
C ALA A 207 0.80 18.89 -1.51
N TYR A 208 0.22 17.89 -0.85
CA TYR A 208 -0.42 16.76 -1.50
C TYR A 208 -1.80 16.56 -0.88
N ARG A 209 -2.87 16.73 -1.67
CA ARG A 209 -4.25 16.72 -1.17
C ARG A 209 -5.15 15.76 -1.92
N ILE A 210 -6.08 15.17 -1.15
CA ILE A 210 -7.24 14.43 -1.62
C ILE A 210 -8.47 15.09 -0.98
N GLY A 211 -9.07 16.04 -1.70
CA GLY A 211 -10.12 16.92 -1.19
C GLY A 211 -9.59 17.77 -0.03
N ARG A 212 -10.12 17.54 1.18
CA ARG A 212 -9.71 18.23 2.41
C ARG A 212 -8.67 17.46 3.22
N ASN A 213 -8.37 16.22 2.83
CA ASN A 213 -7.29 15.45 3.44
C ASN A 213 -5.97 15.91 2.82
N ALA A 214 -4.94 16.09 3.63
CA ALA A 214 -3.70 16.72 3.19
C ALA A 214 -2.45 16.21 3.92
N ILE A 215 -1.37 16.15 3.16
CA ILE A 215 0.02 16.09 3.62
C ILE A 215 0.65 17.42 3.19
N GLU A 216 0.97 18.28 4.14
CA GLU A 216 1.47 19.64 3.87
C GLU A 216 2.84 19.85 4.50
N GLY A 217 3.82 20.29 3.71
CA GLY A 217 5.07 20.80 4.23
C GLY A 217 4.88 22.19 4.81
N LEU A 218 5.39 22.40 6.02
CA LEU A 218 5.33 23.68 6.73
C LEU A 218 6.51 24.60 6.38
N ASP A 219 7.45 24.12 5.57
CA ASP A 219 8.55 24.91 5.02
C ASP A 219 8.16 25.55 3.68
N ALA A 220 8.30 26.87 3.58
CA ALA A 220 8.04 27.61 2.34
C ALA A 220 9.06 27.29 1.23
N GLY A 221 10.17 26.61 1.55
CA GLY A 221 11.18 26.15 0.61
C GLY A 221 10.76 24.96 -0.25
N GLY A 222 9.69 24.23 0.14
CA GLY A 222 9.19 23.05 -0.55
C GLY A 222 9.61 21.71 0.09
N SER A 223 10.26 21.73 1.25
CA SER A 223 10.56 20.51 2.02
C SER A 223 9.27 19.89 2.57
N LEU A 224 9.16 18.56 2.53
CA LEU A 224 8.05 17.84 3.17
C LEU A 224 8.02 18.06 4.69
N PHE A 225 9.19 18.03 5.35
CA PHE A 225 9.29 18.23 6.78
C PHE A 225 9.77 19.65 7.14
N PRO A 226 9.28 20.27 8.23
CA PRO A 226 8.21 19.78 9.14
C PRO A 226 6.88 19.61 8.41
N VAL A 227 6.13 18.56 8.73
CA VAL A 227 4.90 18.18 8.01
C VAL A 227 3.68 18.40 8.89
N ARG A 228 2.54 18.74 8.30
CA ARG A 228 1.21 18.65 8.91
C ARG A 228 0.36 17.64 8.14
N LEU A 229 -0.22 16.72 8.89
CA LEU A 229 -1.12 15.68 8.40
C LEU A 229 -2.53 16.01 8.84
N GLN A 230 -3.46 16.10 7.88
CA GLN A 230 -4.87 16.30 8.16
C GLN A 230 -5.70 15.26 7.41
N ALA A 231 -6.53 14.52 8.13
CA ALA A 231 -7.42 13.55 7.52
C ALA A 231 -8.67 13.33 8.37
N ARG A 232 -9.76 12.95 7.72
CA ARG A 232 -11.03 12.62 8.39
C ARG A 232 -11.74 11.52 7.62
N GLY A 233 -12.34 10.59 8.34
CA GLY A 233 -13.09 9.49 7.78
C GLY A 233 -14.27 9.08 8.65
N TRP A 234 -15.02 8.12 8.12
CA TRP A 234 -16.13 7.47 8.80
C TRP A 234 -15.90 5.97 8.80
N ASP A 235 -15.96 5.36 9.98
CA ASP A 235 -16.07 3.91 10.10
C ASP A 235 -17.53 3.53 9.98
N MET A 236 -17.88 2.92 8.83
CA MET A 236 -19.25 2.52 8.48
C MET A 236 -19.51 1.04 8.78
N GLY A 237 -18.56 0.37 9.44
CA GLY A 237 -18.65 -1.02 9.85
C GLY A 237 -19.27 -1.23 11.22
N LYS A 238 -19.41 -0.15 12.00
CA LYS A 238 -19.96 -0.19 13.35
C LYS A 238 -21.50 -0.10 13.32
N PRO A 239 -22.20 -0.48 14.41
CA PRO A 239 -23.66 -0.32 14.50
C PRO A 239 -24.15 1.11 14.28
N VAL A 240 -23.30 2.10 14.61
CA VAL A 240 -23.49 3.51 14.32
C VAL A 240 -22.20 4.00 13.69
N ASP A 241 -22.29 4.64 12.52
CA ASP A 241 -21.11 5.18 11.85
C ASP A 241 -20.34 6.13 12.78
N VAL A 242 -19.02 5.94 12.88
CA VAL A 242 -18.18 6.76 13.75
C VAL A 242 -17.34 7.70 12.90
N GLU A 243 -17.50 9.00 13.09
CA GLU A 243 -16.59 10.01 12.51
C GLU A 243 -15.32 10.10 13.35
N PHE A 244 -14.17 10.15 12.68
CA PHE A 244 -12.89 10.34 13.33
C PHE A 244 -11.88 11.02 12.40
N GLY A 245 -10.78 11.52 12.95
CA GLY A 245 -9.78 12.24 12.18
C GLY A 245 -8.53 12.64 12.95
N ILE A 246 -7.56 13.20 12.23
CA ILE A 246 -6.27 13.64 12.74
C ILE A 246 -5.94 15.05 12.27
N ASP A 247 -5.21 15.79 13.11
CA ASP A 247 -4.48 17.01 12.75
C ASP A 247 -3.17 17.01 13.55
N ILE A 248 -2.12 16.47 12.95
CA ILE A 248 -0.84 16.14 13.61
C ILE A 248 0.29 16.82 12.86
N SER A 249 1.17 17.50 13.59
CA SER A 249 2.35 18.16 13.03
C SER A 249 3.62 17.48 13.53
N LEU A 250 4.54 17.16 12.62
CA LEU A 250 5.71 16.37 12.92
C LEU A 250 7.00 17.04 12.44
N ASP A 251 8.03 16.97 13.27
CA ASP A 251 9.41 17.28 12.92
C ASP A 251 10.15 16.01 12.53
N ASN A 252 11.07 16.11 11.56
CA ASN A 252 11.98 15.02 11.18
C ASN A 252 13.40 15.31 11.70
N PRO A 253 13.76 14.86 12.91
CA PRO A 253 15.06 15.18 13.51
C PRO A 253 16.23 14.42 12.87
N LYS A 254 15.98 13.28 12.21
CA LYS A 254 17.01 12.37 11.70
C LYS A 254 17.28 12.50 10.19
N GLY A 255 16.32 13.05 9.46
CA GLY A 255 16.33 13.06 8.00
C GLY A 255 15.91 11.72 7.39
N TYR A 256 16.17 11.58 6.08
CA TYR A 256 15.81 10.39 5.32
C TYR A 256 16.90 9.32 5.38
N PHE A 257 16.51 8.06 5.26
CA PHE A 257 17.42 6.97 4.96
C PHE A 257 16.83 6.08 3.86
N MET A 258 17.71 5.39 3.13
CA MET A 258 17.32 4.56 1.99
C MET A 258 17.00 3.14 2.43
N GLN A 259 15.90 2.59 1.93
CA GLN A 259 15.55 1.18 2.13
C GLN A 259 16.25 0.30 1.09
N GLY A 260 16.22 -1.03 1.29
CA GLY A 260 16.88 -1.98 0.40
C GLY A 260 18.35 -1.63 0.09
N ASP A 261 18.77 -1.79 -1.16
CA ASP A 261 20.11 -1.42 -1.61
C ASP A 261 20.08 -0.01 -2.23
N GLY A 262 20.40 1.01 -1.43
CA GLY A 262 20.45 2.41 -1.89
C GLY A 262 19.12 2.93 -2.42
N GLY A 263 18.01 2.40 -1.91
CA GLY A 263 16.64 2.75 -2.30
C GLY A 263 15.98 1.72 -3.22
N CYS A 264 16.71 0.72 -3.72
CA CYS A 264 16.20 -0.34 -4.59
C CYS A 264 15.67 -1.52 -3.77
N SER A 265 14.40 -1.93 -3.96
CA SER A 265 13.79 -3.07 -3.23
C SER A 265 12.78 -3.90 -4.05
N PRO A 266 13.23 -4.91 -4.81
CA PRO A 266 14.49 -4.88 -5.56
C PRO A 266 14.40 -3.83 -6.69
N SER A 267 15.44 -3.74 -7.52
CA SER A 267 15.36 -3.10 -8.84
C SER A 267 15.99 -4.03 -9.87
N ILE A 268 15.17 -4.52 -10.79
CA ILE A 268 15.58 -5.49 -11.80
C ILE A 268 14.77 -5.30 -13.07
N ASP A 269 15.46 -5.00 -14.17
CA ASP A 269 14.88 -5.01 -15.52
C ASP A 269 13.57 -4.21 -15.69
N GLY A 270 13.54 -2.99 -15.11
CA GLY A 270 12.38 -2.10 -15.13
C GLY A 270 11.31 -2.41 -14.09
N LEU A 271 11.49 -3.45 -13.28
CA LEU A 271 10.59 -3.88 -12.20
C LEU A 271 11.21 -3.64 -10.81
N GLY A 272 10.36 -3.76 -9.79
CA GLY A 272 10.73 -3.65 -8.38
C GLY A 272 10.21 -2.34 -7.78
N THR A 273 10.82 -1.84 -6.71
CA THR A 273 10.38 -0.59 -6.09
C THR A 273 11.55 0.33 -5.75
N LEU A 274 11.29 1.63 -5.75
CA LEU A 274 12.15 2.65 -5.18
C LEU A 274 11.57 3.11 -3.86
N TYR A 275 12.38 3.14 -2.80
CA TYR A 275 11.88 3.20 -1.43
C TYR A 275 12.85 3.90 -0.48
N TYR A 276 12.36 4.93 0.23
CA TYR A 276 13.05 5.54 1.36
C TYR A 276 12.07 5.85 2.49
N SER A 277 12.64 6.13 3.66
CA SER A 277 11.86 6.36 4.88
C SER A 277 12.42 7.51 5.70
N ALA A 278 11.59 8.04 6.60
CA ALA A 278 12.02 8.86 7.73
C ALA A 278 11.52 8.23 9.03
N SER A 279 12.43 7.99 9.97
CA SER A 279 12.13 7.38 11.26
C SER A 279 12.04 8.43 12.36
N LEU A 280 11.36 8.10 13.46
CA LEU A 280 11.32 8.93 14.66
C LEU A 280 10.81 10.35 14.43
N LEU A 281 9.75 10.49 13.62
CA LEU A 281 9.08 11.76 13.42
C LEU A 281 8.40 12.18 14.73
N LYS A 282 8.88 13.25 15.36
CA LYS A 282 8.42 13.69 16.69
C LYS A 282 7.30 14.72 16.56
N LEU A 283 6.35 14.70 17.49
CA LEU A 283 5.33 15.74 17.61
C LEU A 283 5.97 17.13 17.68
N ARG A 284 5.52 18.04 16.82
CA ARG A 284 6.03 19.41 16.77
C ARG A 284 5.49 20.22 17.95
N PRO A 285 6.36 20.79 18.82
CA PRO A 285 5.90 21.58 19.96
C PRO A 285 5.11 22.83 19.54
N GLY A 286 3.99 23.09 20.21
CA GLY A 286 3.16 24.28 19.98
C GLY A 286 2.32 24.24 18.69
N ALA A 287 2.29 23.11 17.97
CA ALA A 287 1.45 22.89 16.80
C ALA A 287 0.21 22.03 17.12
N ALA A 288 -0.67 21.84 16.12
CA ALA A 288 -1.78 20.90 16.26
C ALA A 288 -1.26 19.45 16.31
N ASN A 289 -1.56 18.75 17.39
CA ASN A 289 -1.22 17.34 17.63
C ASN A 289 -2.44 16.64 18.24
N VAL A 290 -3.45 16.39 17.41
CA VAL A 290 -4.77 15.97 17.90
C VAL A 290 -5.33 14.83 17.08
N ILE A 291 -6.04 13.96 17.79
CA ILE A 291 -6.99 13.03 17.19
C ILE A 291 -8.41 13.40 17.63
N THR A 292 -9.39 13.10 16.79
CA THR A 292 -10.80 13.26 17.11
C THR A 292 -11.50 11.93 16.86
N ILE A 293 -12.30 11.47 17.81
CA ILE A 293 -13.11 10.25 17.69
C ILE A 293 -14.50 10.59 18.23
N ASP A 294 -15.52 10.45 17.39
CA ASP A 294 -16.92 10.75 17.74
C ASP A 294 -17.11 12.13 18.41
N GLY A 295 -16.50 13.16 17.79
CA GLY A 295 -16.51 14.54 18.30
C GLY A 295 -15.65 14.79 19.54
N LYS A 296 -15.10 13.76 20.20
CA LYS A 296 -14.15 13.91 21.29
C LYS A 296 -12.77 14.24 20.74
N ARG A 297 -12.29 15.45 21.03
CA ARG A 297 -10.92 15.88 20.74
C ARG A 297 -9.97 15.37 21.82
N ILE A 298 -8.89 14.71 21.42
CA ILE A 298 -7.83 14.17 22.28
C ILE A 298 -6.51 14.81 21.84
N GLU A 299 -5.80 15.38 22.80
CA GLU A 299 -4.49 16.01 22.56
C GLU A 299 -3.37 15.01 22.79
N LEU A 300 -2.50 14.87 21.80
CA LEU A 300 -1.32 14.02 21.87
C LEU A 300 -0.17 14.85 22.44
N THR A 301 0.49 14.31 23.47
CA THR A 301 1.56 15.00 24.19
C THR A 301 2.93 14.38 23.95
N ASP A 302 2.99 13.11 23.58
CA ASP A 302 4.24 12.40 23.29
C ASP A 302 3.99 11.27 22.27
N GLY A 303 5.07 10.74 21.70
CA GLY A 303 5.06 9.69 20.68
C GLY A 303 5.75 10.09 19.39
N SER A 304 5.68 9.19 18.41
CA SER A 304 6.36 9.34 17.14
C SER A 304 5.65 8.61 16.00
N MET A 305 5.87 9.11 14.78
CA MET A 305 5.52 8.40 13.55
C MET A 305 6.77 7.94 12.78
N TRP A 306 6.51 7.00 11.92
CA TRP A 306 7.32 6.53 10.82
C TRP A 306 6.73 7.06 9.51
N TYR A 307 7.59 7.37 8.53
CA TYR A 307 7.17 7.73 7.18
C TYR A 307 7.88 6.87 6.15
N ASP A 308 7.10 6.38 5.19
CA ASP A 308 7.55 5.70 3.99
C ASP A 308 7.11 6.43 2.73
N HIS A 309 8.03 6.58 1.78
CA HIS A 309 7.72 6.92 0.39
C HIS A 309 8.22 5.83 -0.55
N GLN A 310 7.31 5.26 -1.32
CA GLN A 310 7.65 4.17 -2.23
C GLN A 310 6.85 4.26 -3.53
N TRP A 311 7.49 3.89 -4.65
CA TRP A 311 6.85 3.85 -5.96
C TRP A 311 7.45 2.79 -6.86
N THR A 312 6.69 2.40 -7.88
CA THR A 312 6.95 1.17 -8.64
C THR A 312 6.24 1.13 -10.00
N ALA A 313 6.70 0.21 -10.85
CA ALA A 313 6.01 -0.27 -12.03
C ALA A 313 5.93 -1.80 -12.01
N GLY A 314 4.76 -2.36 -12.33
CA GLY A 314 4.54 -3.80 -12.41
C GLY A 314 4.42 -4.52 -11.06
N PHE A 315 3.94 -3.83 -10.02
CA PHE A 315 3.71 -4.40 -8.70
C PHE A 315 2.33 -5.05 -8.58
N MET A 316 1.27 -4.28 -8.82
CA MET A 316 -0.13 -4.76 -8.80
C MET A 316 -0.89 -4.24 -10.04
N PRO A 317 -1.21 -5.10 -11.02
CA PRO A 317 -0.84 -6.51 -11.10
C PRO A 317 0.66 -6.70 -11.36
N LYS A 318 1.13 -7.95 -11.23
CA LYS A 318 2.52 -8.31 -11.53
C LYS A 318 2.85 -8.04 -13.00
N GLY A 319 3.76 -7.10 -13.23
CA GLY A 319 4.22 -6.67 -14.54
C GLY A 319 5.28 -7.60 -15.15
N GLY A 320 5.58 -7.37 -16.42
CA GLY A 320 6.58 -8.08 -17.19
C GLY A 320 7.91 -7.37 -17.15
N ALA A 321 8.97 -8.14 -17.01
CA ALA A 321 10.35 -7.68 -17.19
C ALA A 321 10.55 -7.18 -18.64
N GLN A 322 11.43 -6.20 -18.87
CA GLN A 322 11.66 -5.63 -20.20
C GLN A 322 12.28 -6.65 -21.16
N HIS A 323 13.24 -7.45 -20.71
CA HIS A 323 13.92 -8.44 -21.51
C HIS A 323 13.18 -9.78 -21.53
N ALA A 324 13.12 -10.38 -22.73
CA ALA A 324 12.43 -11.65 -22.96
C ALA A 324 13.02 -12.81 -22.15
N VAL A 325 14.35 -12.81 -21.93
CA VAL A 325 15.02 -13.90 -21.21
C VAL A 325 14.62 -13.94 -19.74
N LEU A 326 14.38 -12.78 -19.10
CA LEU A 326 13.94 -12.74 -17.71
C LEU A 326 12.46 -13.16 -17.58
N ARG A 327 11.61 -12.79 -18.55
CA ARG A 327 10.24 -13.31 -18.63
C ARG A 327 10.20 -14.82 -18.84
N ALA A 328 11.04 -15.35 -19.72
CA ALA A 328 11.19 -16.79 -19.92
C ALA A 328 11.67 -17.49 -18.63
N ALA A 329 12.68 -16.95 -17.96
CA ALA A 329 13.17 -17.49 -16.70
C ALA A 329 12.08 -17.55 -15.62
N ALA A 330 11.21 -16.54 -15.55
CA ALA A 330 10.09 -16.50 -14.59
C ALA A 330 9.05 -17.60 -14.82
N ASN A 331 8.98 -18.22 -16.00
CA ASN A 331 8.11 -19.39 -16.25
C ASN A 331 8.69 -20.70 -15.74
N LEU A 332 9.97 -20.74 -15.37
CA LEU A 332 10.67 -21.96 -14.95
C LEU A 332 10.55 -22.23 -13.45
N THR A 333 10.08 -21.25 -12.69
CA THR A 333 9.83 -21.37 -11.25
C THR A 333 8.36 -21.08 -10.95
N PRO A 334 7.74 -21.80 -10.01
CA PRO A 334 6.42 -21.44 -9.53
C PRO A 334 6.41 -20.01 -8.98
N ALA A 335 5.37 -19.24 -9.29
CA ALA A 335 5.21 -17.92 -8.72
C ALA A 335 4.99 -18.04 -7.20
N PRO A 336 5.61 -17.17 -6.38
CA PRO A 336 5.27 -17.13 -4.96
C PRO A 336 3.80 -16.69 -4.79
N PRO A 337 3.18 -16.98 -3.62
CA PRO A 337 1.78 -16.62 -3.35
C PRO A 337 1.49 -15.11 -3.45
N GLY A 338 2.52 -14.27 -3.31
CA GLY A 338 2.38 -12.81 -3.22
C GLY A 338 1.94 -12.38 -1.81
N GLY A 339 2.19 -11.11 -1.47
CA GLY A 339 1.97 -10.56 -0.13
C GLY A 339 3.23 -10.51 0.72
N TRP A 340 3.11 -9.82 1.84
CA TRP A 340 4.19 -9.58 2.79
C TRP A 340 3.63 -9.27 4.18
N ASP A 341 4.47 -9.50 5.19
CA ASP A 341 4.36 -8.90 6.51
C ASP A 341 5.44 -7.83 6.65
N TRP A 342 5.07 -6.58 6.92
CA TRP A 342 5.97 -5.46 7.13
C TRP A 342 5.84 -4.90 8.54
N PHE A 343 6.96 -4.46 9.10
CA PHE A 343 7.01 -3.91 10.44
C PHE A 343 7.96 -2.72 10.50
N GLU A 344 7.57 -1.72 11.28
CA GLU A 344 8.49 -0.77 11.88
C GLU A 344 8.46 -0.94 13.40
N VAL A 345 9.60 -0.75 14.06
CA VAL A 345 9.69 -0.74 15.52
C VAL A 345 10.59 0.40 15.98
N GLN A 346 10.09 1.23 16.89
CA GLN A 346 10.82 2.30 17.57
C GLN A 346 11.15 1.87 19.00
N PHE A 347 12.43 1.64 19.25
CA PHE A 347 12.95 1.21 20.54
C PHE A 347 13.37 2.40 21.40
N GLN A 348 13.03 2.33 22.69
CA GLN A 348 13.40 3.35 23.66
C GLN A 348 14.90 3.36 23.95
N ALA A 349 15.41 4.47 24.47
CA ALA A 349 16.78 4.56 24.95
C ALA A 349 17.04 3.65 26.19
N GLY A 350 18.31 3.39 26.48
CA GLY A 350 18.72 2.70 27.71
C GLY A 350 18.48 1.20 27.73
N LEU A 351 18.16 0.56 26.58
CA LEU A 351 18.05 -0.89 26.50
C LEU A 351 19.40 -1.61 26.69
N ALA A 352 20.50 -0.89 26.52
CA ALA A 352 21.86 -1.27 26.89
C ALA A 352 22.64 -0.02 27.35
N PRO A 353 23.77 -0.17 28.09
CA PRO A 353 24.57 0.96 28.52
C PRO A 353 24.98 1.87 27.35
N GLY A 354 24.55 3.13 27.40
CA GLY A 354 24.87 4.14 26.37
C GLY A 354 24.03 4.07 25.09
N LEU A 355 23.07 3.13 24.98
CA LEU A 355 22.21 3.03 23.80
C LEU A 355 21.14 4.13 23.81
N GLN A 356 21.04 4.89 22.72
CA GLN A 356 19.99 5.89 22.49
C GLN A 356 18.72 5.23 21.88
N GLU A 357 17.73 6.04 21.50
CA GLU A 357 16.58 5.54 20.72
C GLU A 357 17.06 5.03 19.36
N VAL A 358 16.55 3.87 18.96
CA VAL A 358 16.92 3.19 17.71
C VAL A 358 15.68 2.61 17.06
N GLN A 359 15.72 2.36 15.76
CA GLN A 359 14.57 1.85 15.03
C GLN A 359 14.93 0.63 14.19
N MET A 360 13.91 -0.14 13.80
CA MET A 360 14.05 -1.21 12.83
C MET A 360 12.92 -1.17 11.81
N THR A 361 13.24 -1.50 10.56
CA THR A 361 12.26 -2.02 9.59
C THR A 361 12.49 -3.49 9.37
N ILE A 362 11.42 -4.25 9.21
CA ILE A 362 11.45 -5.69 8.95
C ILE A 362 10.40 -6.02 7.89
N SER A 363 10.75 -6.88 6.94
CA SER A 363 9.86 -7.38 5.91
C SER A 363 10.03 -8.87 5.72
N ALA A 364 8.95 -9.63 5.83
CA ALA A 364 8.87 -11.05 5.52
C ALA A 364 7.94 -11.25 4.30
N LEU A 365 8.52 -11.59 3.15
CA LEU A 365 7.73 -11.87 1.94
C LEU A 365 7.07 -13.24 2.04
N HIS A 366 5.85 -13.36 1.52
CA HIS A 366 5.16 -14.64 1.47
C HIS A 366 5.91 -15.65 0.58
N SER A 367 5.99 -16.90 1.05
CA SER A 367 6.77 -17.94 0.39
C SER A 367 5.96 -19.22 0.18
N LEU A 368 6.35 -20.03 -0.80
CA LEU A 368 5.72 -21.33 -1.04
C LEU A 368 5.87 -22.29 0.13
N ASP A 369 6.93 -22.14 0.94
CA ASP A 369 7.14 -22.95 2.15
C ASP A 369 6.04 -22.75 3.21
N ASN A 370 5.36 -21.60 3.16
CA ASN A 370 4.29 -21.22 4.09
C ASN A 370 2.89 -21.21 3.47
N GLU A 371 2.70 -21.77 2.26
CA GLU A 371 1.43 -21.72 1.53
C GLU A 371 0.23 -22.24 2.36
N GLN A 372 0.44 -23.26 3.19
CA GLN A 372 -0.57 -23.84 4.08
C GLN A 372 -1.11 -22.89 5.17
N PHE A 373 -0.47 -21.74 5.39
CA PHE A 373 -0.87 -20.74 6.38
C PHE A 373 -1.67 -19.59 5.77
N TYR A 374 -1.60 -19.37 4.46
CA TYR A 374 -2.33 -18.31 3.77
C TYR A 374 -3.78 -18.70 3.51
N TRP A 375 -4.66 -17.71 3.43
CA TRP A 375 -6.08 -17.85 3.07
C TRP A 375 -6.87 -18.79 3.99
N GLN A 376 -6.44 -18.92 5.26
CA GLN A 376 -7.07 -19.81 6.23
C GLN A 376 -8.28 -19.14 6.89
N THR A 377 -9.46 -19.72 6.75
CA THR A 377 -10.73 -19.22 7.33
C THR A 377 -11.41 -20.21 8.28
N GLY A 378 -10.76 -21.35 8.53
CA GLY A 378 -11.29 -22.46 9.33
C GLY A 378 -11.67 -22.07 10.77
N PRO A 379 -12.39 -22.94 11.49
CA PRO A 379 -12.87 -22.65 12.85
C PRO A 379 -11.74 -22.60 13.91
N THR A 380 -10.56 -23.12 13.59
CA THR A 380 -9.40 -23.15 14.50
C THR A 380 -8.26 -22.32 13.94
N PRO A 381 -7.51 -21.59 14.78
CA PRO A 381 -6.35 -20.84 14.32
C PRO A 381 -5.27 -21.79 13.76
N PRO A 382 -4.45 -21.32 12.80
CA PRO A 382 -3.31 -22.07 12.33
C PRO A 382 -2.31 -22.39 13.45
N LYS A 383 -1.41 -23.33 13.17
CA LYS A 383 -0.27 -23.64 14.05
C LYS A 383 0.78 -22.52 13.98
N PRO A 384 1.79 -22.52 14.86
CA PRO A 384 2.92 -21.60 14.70
C PRO A 384 3.55 -21.71 13.31
N MET A 385 3.85 -20.55 12.72
CA MET A 385 4.49 -20.41 11.40
C MET A 385 5.85 -19.74 11.60
N THR A 386 6.82 -20.09 10.76
CA THR A 386 8.13 -19.42 10.74
C THR A 386 8.40 -18.86 9.34
N ALA A 387 8.90 -17.64 9.27
CA ALA A 387 9.31 -16.99 8.03
C ALA A 387 10.71 -16.37 8.18
N LYS A 388 11.42 -16.28 7.06
CA LYS A 388 12.64 -15.47 6.98
C LYS A 388 12.26 -14.02 6.69
N PHE A 389 13.03 -13.10 7.25
CA PHE A 389 12.86 -11.69 6.99
C PHE A 389 14.19 -11.04 6.65
N ASN A 390 14.08 -9.91 5.94
CA ASN A 390 15.14 -8.93 5.80
C ASN A 390 14.68 -7.61 6.43
N GLY A 391 15.60 -6.70 6.69
CA GLY A 391 15.26 -5.44 7.33
C GLY A 391 16.44 -4.50 7.46
N LYS A 392 16.23 -3.41 8.19
CA LYS A 392 17.30 -2.49 8.58
C LYS A 392 17.19 -2.15 10.05
N TYR A 393 18.34 -2.06 10.71
CA TYR A 393 18.50 -1.35 11.97
C TYR A 393 18.94 0.08 11.64
N ILE A 394 18.38 1.04 12.37
CA ILE A 394 18.65 2.47 12.20
C ILE A 394 19.06 3.04 13.56
N ASP A 395 20.28 3.54 13.67
CA ASP A 395 20.76 4.16 14.90
C ASP A 395 20.29 5.61 15.08
N ALA A 396 20.71 6.24 16.17
CA ALA A 396 20.34 7.62 16.51
C ALA A 396 20.86 8.66 15.50
N ASP A 397 21.98 8.38 14.83
CA ASP A 397 22.59 9.26 13.82
C ASP A 397 22.07 8.96 12.40
N ASN A 398 21.03 8.11 12.29
CA ASN A 398 20.40 7.66 11.05
C ASN A 398 21.30 6.77 10.18
N ALA A 399 22.37 6.19 10.74
CA ALA A 399 23.17 5.19 10.06
C ALA A 399 22.45 3.83 10.10
N THR A 400 22.53 3.10 8.98
CA THR A 400 21.77 1.86 8.78
C THR A 400 22.66 0.63 8.77
N LEU A 401 22.16 -0.48 9.32
CA LEU A 401 22.72 -1.82 9.19
C LEU A 401 21.66 -2.78 8.66
N ASP A 402 21.96 -3.51 7.60
CA ASP A 402 21.05 -4.53 7.05
C ASP A 402 20.87 -5.69 8.04
N LEU A 403 19.62 -6.12 8.17
CA LEU A 403 19.21 -7.21 9.06
C LEU A 403 18.72 -8.40 8.26
N THR A 404 19.01 -9.58 8.79
CA THR A 404 18.39 -10.84 8.42
C THR A 404 17.97 -11.56 9.69
N GLY A 405 16.96 -12.40 9.57
CA GLY A 405 16.59 -13.22 10.70
C GLY A 405 15.40 -14.11 10.46
N THR A 406 14.79 -14.51 11.57
CA THR A 406 13.65 -15.41 11.60
C THR A 406 12.53 -14.79 12.41
N MET A 407 11.34 -14.73 11.82
CA MET A 407 10.09 -14.36 12.48
C MET A 407 9.30 -15.64 12.75
N THR A 408 8.78 -15.79 13.96
CA THR A 408 7.83 -16.86 14.31
C THR A 408 6.50 -16.27 14.72
N VAL A 409 5.43 -16.63 14.01
CA VAL A 409 4.06 -16.33 14.40
C VAL A 409 3.59 -17.40 15.36
N THR A 410 3.11 -17.02 16.54
CA THR A 410 2.66 -17.98 17.57
C THR A 410 1.21 -17.82 18.00
N ALA A 411 0.56 -16.73 17.60
CA ALA A 411 -0.86 -16.50 17.82
C ALA A 411 -1.49 -15.86 16.58
N TRP A 412 -2.79 -16.04 16.45
CA TRP A 412 -3.58 -15.60 15.31
C TRP A 412 -4.86 -14.93 15.80
N VAL A 413 -5.32 -13.93 15.06
CA VAL A 413 -6.60 -13.24 15.26
C VAL A 413 -7.47 -13.45 14.03
N LYS A 414 -8.78 -13.48 14.22
CA LYS A 414 -9.73 -13.60 13.12
C LYS A 414 -10.19 -12.21 12.70
N ASP A 415 -10.06 -11.90 11.43
CA ASP A 415 -10.55 -10.64 10.84
C ASP A 415 -12.01 -10.80 10.43
N ASP A 416 -12.91 -10.53 11.39
CA ASP A 416 -14.37 -10.59 11.25
C ASP A 416 -15.03 -9.21 11.12
N THR A 417 -14.22 -8.15 10.99
CA THR A 417 -14.69 -6.77 10.82
C THR A 417 -14.34 -6.20 9.45
N SER A 418 -15.05 -5.14 9.06
CA SER A 418 -14.81 -4.37 7.84
C SER A 418 -15.23 -2.92 8.06
N PRO A 419 -14.50 -1.92 7.54
CA PRO A 419 -14.89 -0.51 7.63
C PRO A 419 -16.14 -0.17 6.82
N ASN A 420 -16.54 -1.03 5.87
CA ASN A 420 -17.77 -0.90 5.09
C ASN A 420 -18.21 -2.29 4.58
N PRO A 421 -18.94 -3.08 5.38
CA PRO A 421 -19.27 -4.47 5.07
C PRO A 421 -20.18 -4.63 3.84
N ALA A 422 -20.89 -3.58 3.44
CA ALA A 422 -21.72 -3.60 2.22
C ALA A 422 -20.87 -3.59 0.95
N VAL A 423 -19.67 -3.03 1.01
CA VAL A 423 -18.74 -2.89 -0.12
C VAL A 423 -17.59 -3.90 -0.02
N TYR A 424 -17.11 -4.14 1.19
CA TYR A 424 -16.00 -5.02 1.52
C TYR A 424 -16.47 -6.04 2.56
N PRO A 425 -17.01 -7.20 2.16
CA PRO A 425 -17.42 -8.22 3.11
C PRO A 425 -16.25 -8.66 3.98
N ALA A 426 -16.50 -8.92 5.27
CA ALA A 426 -15.51 -9.54 6.14
C ALA A 426 -15.11 -10.91 5.58
N THR A 427 -13.82 -11.26 5.66
CA THR A 427 -13.29 -12.49 5.04
C THR A 427 -13.15 -13.64 6.02
N ASP A 428 -13.31 -13.41 7.33
CA ASP A 428 -13.14 -14.44 8.36
C ASP A 428 -11.75 -15.09 8.32
N THR A 429 -10.74 -14.36 7.85
CA THR A 429 -9.38 -14.88 7.67
C THR A 429 -8.61 -14.82 8.99
N TRP A 430 -7.77 -15.83 9.24
CA TRP A 430 -6.78 -15.79 10.31
C TRP A 430 -5.56 -14.97 9.90
N TYR A 431 -5.27 -13.94 10.70
CA TYR A 431 -4.09 -13.09 10.56
C TYR A 431 -3.11 -13.32 11.72
N PRO A 432 -1.80 -13.19 11.50
CA PRO A 432 -0.83 -13.19 12.58
C PRO A 432 -1.12 -12.11 13.64
N ALA A 433 -1.05 -12.49 14.92
CA ALA A 433 -1.35 -11.59 16.05
C ALA A 433 -0.30 -11.63 17.16
N HIS A 434 0.78 -12.39 16.98
CA HIS A 434 1.93 -12.38 17.88
C HIS A 434 3.15 -12.86 17.11
N TYR A 435 4.17 -12.00 17.07
CA TYR A 435 5.40 -12.22 16.31
C TYR A 435 6.58 -12.36 17.28
N GLN A 436 7.46 -13.32 17.05
CA GLN A 436 8.74 -13.46 17.75
C GLN A 436 9.88 -13.28 16.75
N PHE A 437 10.74 -12.30 17.00
CA PHE A 437 11.88 -12.01 16.14
C PHE A 437 13.17 -12.56 16.72
N SER A 438 14.00 -13.13 15.85
CA SER A 438 15.38 -13.51 16.12
C SER A 438 16.28 -12.95 15.02
N ILE A 439 17.11 -11.98 15.36
CA ILE A 439 18.02 -11.28 14.43
C ILE A 439 19.42 -11.92 14.46
N ASP A 440 19.96 -12.15 13.26
CA ASP A 440 21.25 -12.83 13.07
C ASP A 440 22.45 -11.91 13.39
N GLN A 441 22.29 -10.61 13.13
CA GLN A 441 23.33 -9.61 13.33
C GLN A 441 23.65 -9.40 14.83
N GLN A 442 24.88 -8.97 15.09
CA GLN A 442 25.37 -8.69 16.44
C GLN A 442 24.85 -7.33 16.92
N LEU A 443 23.75 -7.38 17.68
CA LEU A 443 23.13 -6.24 18.36
C LEU A 443 23.03 -6.53 19.87
N PRO A 444 22.71 -5.53 20.71
CA PRO A 444 22.30 -5.77 22.10
C PRO A 444 21.22 -6.85 22.19
N GLN A 445 21.30 -7.74 23.19
CA GLN A 445 20.42 -8.93 23.26
C GLN A 445 18.92 -8.59 23.21
N ARG A 446 18.50 -7.49 23.85
CA ARG A 446 17.10 -7.03 23.86
C ARG A 446 16.59 -6.56 22.49
N LEU A 447 17.52 -6.23 21.57
CA LEU A 447 17.22 -5.91 20.18
C LEU A 447 17.38 -7.11 19.26
N ARG A 448 17.98 -8.22 19.72
CA ARG A 448 18.15 -9.43 18.92
C ARG A 448 16.97 -10.39 19.04
N THR A 449 16.33 -10.40 20.20
CA THR A 449 15.20 -11.27 20.49
C THR A 449 14.13 -10.49 21.22
N PHE A 450 13.00 -10.30 20.56
CA PHE A 450 11.84 -9.59 21.10
C PHE A 450 10.55 -10.13 20.49
N THR A 451 9.42 -9.85 21.14
CA THR A 451 8.09 -10.11 20.59
C THR A 451 7.43 -8.82 20.16
N LEU A 452 6.50 -8.91 19.22
CA LEU A 452 5.64 -7.82 18.78
C LEU A 452 4.19 -8.29 18.83
N GLU A 453 3.33 -7.48 19.44
CA GLU A 453 1.91 -7.81 19.68
C GLU A 453 1.02 -6.61 19.33
N PRO A 454 -0.09 -6.79 18.59
CA PRO A 454 -1.06 -5.73 18.35
C PRO A 454 -1.56 -5.08 19.64
N LEU A 455 -1.91 -3.80 19.55
CA LEU A 455 -2.42 -3.05 20.70
C LEU A 455 -3.79 -3.52 21.21
N ILE A 456 -4.55 -4.23 20.38
CA ILE A 456 -5.88 -4.75 20.70
C ILE A 456 -5.99 -6.22 20.29
N ALA A 457 -6.95 -6.94 20.87
CA ALA A 457 -7.14 -8.36 20.62
C ALA A 457 -7.99 -8.68 19.37
N THR A 458 -8.59 -7.66 18.75
CA THR A 458 -9.47 -7.79 17.59
C THR A 458 -8.70 -7.56 16.29
N GLY A 459 -9.22 -8.12 15.19
CA GLY A 459 -8.66 -7.93 13.86
C GLY A 459 -8.64 -6.46 13.44
N GLN A 460 -7.58 -6.04 12.76
CA GLN A 460 -7.35 -4.65 12.32
C GLN A 460 -7.42 -4.52 10.80
N SER A 461 -8.36 -5.25 10.19
CA SER A 461 -8.53 -5.34 8.74
C SER A 461 -8.88 -4.00 8.08
N GLY A 462 -8.38 -3.81 6.87
CA GLY A 462 -8.73 -2.75 5.95
C GLY A 462 -8.74 -3.24 4.51
N PHE A 463 -9.20 -2.40 3.58
CA PHE A 463 -9.31 -2.77 2.17
C PHE A 463 -8.78 -1.65 1.28
N PHE A 464 -8.10 -2.00 0.20
CA PHE A 464 -7.85 -1.07 -0.90
C PHE A 464 -9.16 -0.83 -1.67
N GLY A 465 -9.22 0.25 -2.45
CA GLY A 465 -10.37 0.51 -3.33
C GLY A 465 -10.61 -0.60 -4.34
N THR A 466 -9.55 -1.32 -4.70
CA THR A 466 -9.62 -2.53 -5.53
C THR A 466 -10.29 -3.72 -4.87
N GLY A 467 -10.47 -3.72 -3.55
CA GLY A 467 -11.02 -4.84 -2.79
C GLY A 467 -10.00 -5.77 -2.16
N LEU A 468 -8.69 -5.56 -2.37
CA LEU A 468 -7.64 -6.29 -1.67
C LEU A 468 -7.66 -5.98 -0.17
N GLN A 469 -7.69 -7.01 0.68
CA GLN A 469 -7.65 -6.87 2.13
C GLN A 469 -6.21 -6.83 2.66
N TYR A 470 -5.98 -6.00 3.66
CA TYR A 470 -4.78 -5.95 4.48
C TYR A 470 -5.17 -5.92 5.96
N THR A 471 -4.20 -6.16 6.85
CA THR A 471 -4.33 -5.88 8.29
C THR A 471 -3.23 -4.91 8.68
N GLU A 472 -3.59 -3.87 9.42
CA GLU A 472 -2.65 -2.80 9.78
C GLU A 472 -2.96 -2.24 11.16
N GLY A 473 -1.96 -2.22 12.03
CA GLY A 473 -2.15 -1.72 13.38
C GLY A 473 -0.88 -1.48 14.17
N GLY A 474 -0.97 -0.54 15.10
CA GLY A 474 0.09 -0.31 16.09
C GLY A 474 0.32 -1.53 16.97
N ALA A 475 1.57 -1.72 17.37
CA ALA A 475 2.01 -2.88 18.12
C ALA A 475 3.03 -2.52 19.22
N ILE A 476 3.15 -3.37 20.23
CA ILE A 476 4.07 -3.22 21.36
C ILE A 476 5.20 -4.24 21.23
N ALA A 477 6.44 -3.76 21.35
CA ALA A 477 7.61 -4.62 21.40
C ALA A 477 7.98 -4.97 22.85
N ARG A 478 8.19 -6.25 23.14
CA ARG A 478 8.57 -6.74 24.47
C ARG A 478 9.83 -7.60 24.43
N ASP A 479 10.65 -7.50 25.46
CA ASP A 479 11.78 -8.41 25.62
C ASP A 479 11.33 -9.77 26.20
N ALA A 480 12.28 -10.70 26.34
CA ALA A 480 12.02 -12.04 26.88
C ALA A 480 11.50 -12.06 28.33
N ALA A 481 11.66 -10.97 29.09
CA ALA A 481 11.10 -10.83 30.44
C ALA A 481 9.69 -10.21 30.42
N GLY A 482 9.16 -9.87 29.25
CA GLY A 482 7.86 -9.22 29.05
C GLY A 482 7.90 -7.70 29.25
N ALA A 483 9.08 -7.11 29.48
CA ALA A 483 9.19 -5.66 29.63
C ALA A 483 9.03 -4.98 28.27
N GLU A 484 8.25 -3.91 28.23
CA GLU A 484 8.10 -3.08 27.03
C GLU A 484 9.46 -2.42 26.69
N ILE A 485 9.89 -2.59 25.45
CA ILE A 485 11.17 -2.06 24.93
C ILE A 485 10.99 -1.10 23.77
N GLY A 486 9.78 -1.00 23.24
CA GLY A 486 9.47 -0.14 22.12
C GLY A 486 8.04 -0.34 21.66
N ARG A 487 7.66 0.43 20.66
CA ARG A 487 6.37 0.34 19.97
C ARG A 487 6.59 0.50 18.48
N GLY A 488 5.67 -0.01 17.70
CA GLY A 488 5.82 -0.06 16.26
C GLY A 488 4.48 -0.23 15.56
N PHE A 489 4.55 -0.76 14.35
CA PHE A 489 3.41 -1.04 13.51
C PHE A 489 3.61 -2.38 12.82
N ALA A 490 2.52 -3.10 12.57
CA ALA A 490 2.50 -4.33 11.82
C ALA A 490 1.50 -4.20 10.67
N GLU A 491 1.96 -4.48 9.46
CA GLU A 491 1.16 -4.61 8.24
C GLU A 491 1.24 -6.06 7.76
N GLY A 492 0.11 -6.64 7.36
CA GLY A 492 0.06 -7.93 6.69
C GLY A 492 -0.87 -7.90 5.48
N THR A 493 -0.37 -8.33 4.32
CA THR A 493 -1.11 -8.29 3.04
C THR A 493 -1.31 -9.69 2.46
N ASN A 494 -2.37 -9.87 1.66
CA ASN A 494 -2.67 -11.13 0.96
C ASN A 494 -2.80 -12.38 1.85
N TRP A 495 -3.04 -12.21 3.15
CA TRP A 495 -3.49 -13.30 4.02
C TRP A 495 -4.91 -13.75 3.69
N ALA A 496 -5.77 -12.82 3.29
CA ALA A 496 -7.16 -13.08 2.91
C ALA A 496 -7.31 -13.29 1.40
N HIS A 497 -8.21 -14.19 1.01
CA HIS A 497 -8.52 -14.44 -0.40
C HIS A 497 -9.54 -13.44 -0.93
N SER A 498 -9.08 -12.25 -1.34
CA SER A 498 -9.97 -11.14 -1.72
C SER A 498 -10.55 -11.20 -3.14
N ALA A 499 -10.33 -12.26 -3.91
CA ALA A 499 -10.64 -12.27 -5.34
C ALA A 499 -12.12 -11.96 -5.68
N ASP A 500 -13.10 -12.49 -4.92
CA ASP A 500 -14.51 -12.18 -5.18
C ASP A 500 -14.84 -10.71 -4.91
N THR A 501 -14.23 -10.13 -3.87
CA THR A 501 -14.33 -8.70 -3.57
C THR A 501 -13.70 -7.87 -4.69
N VAL A 502 -12.56 -8.30 -5.23
CA VAL A 502 -11.88 -7.62 -6.35
C VAL A 502 -12.71 -7.68 -7.63
N VAL A 503 -13.27 -8.84 -7.96
CA VAL A 503 -14.18 -9.00 -9.11
C VAL A 503 -15.41 -8.11 -8.97
N SER A 504 -16.01 -8.06 -7.78
CA SER A 504 -17.16 -7.20 -7.49
C SER A 504 -16.79 -5.71 -7.58
N ALA A 505 -15.62 -5.31 -7.08
CA ALA A 505 -15.13 -3.94 -7.15
C ALA A 505 -14.85 -3.47 -8.58
N ALA A 506 -14.59 -4.40 -9.51
CA ALA A 506 -14.46 -4.15 -10.94
C ALA A 506 -15.79 -4.11 -11.71
N GLY A 507 -16.94 -4.22 -11.01
CA GLY A 507 -18.27 -4.21 -11.64
C GLY A 507 -18.67 -5.56 -12.26
N LEU A 508 -17.89 -6.62 -12.02
CA LEU A 508 -18.10 -7.95 -12.57
C LEU A 508 -18.80 -8.87 -11.55
N ALA A 509 -19.43 -9.94 -12.04
CA ALA A 509 -20.08 -10.92 -11.18
C ALA A 509 -19.05 -11.93 -10.61
N PRO A 510 -18.93 -12.08 -9.27
CA PRO A 510 -18.00 -13.03 -8.66
C PRO A 510 -18.55 -14.47 -8.74
N ASN A 511 -18.50 -15.05 -9.94
CA ASN A 511 -18.90 -16.43 -10.19
C ASN A 511 -17.75 -17.25 -10.77
N GLU A 512 -17.87 -18.57 -10.69
CA GLU A 512 -16.83 -19.52 -11.12
C GLU A 512 -16.35 -19.28 -12.57
N GLN A 513 -17.27 -18.97 -13.49
CA GLN A 513 -16.93 -18.70 -14.89
C GLN A 513 -16.06 -17.44 -15.04
N THR A 514 -16.41 -16.37 -14.32
CA THR A 514 -15.65 -15.12 -14.31
C THR A 514 -14.28 -15.35 -13.66
N ARG A 515 -14.26 -16.02 -12.51
CA ARG A 515 -13.04 -16.35 -11.77
C ARG A 515 -12.06 -17.20 -12.57
N ALA A 516 -12.55 -18.20 -13.30
CA ALA A 516 -11.71 -19.06 -14.15
C ALA A 516 -10.91 -18.29 -15.22
N LEU A 517 -11.41 -17.13 -15.67
CA LEU A 517 -10.74 -16.28 -16.65
C LEU A 517 -9.83 -15.21 -16.01
N LEU A 518 -10.21 -14.70 -14.84
CA LEU A 518 -9.53 -13.59 -14.18
C LEU A 518 -8.42 -14.03 -13.23
N ASP A 519 -8.55 -15.20 -12.61
CA ASP A 519 -7.55 -15.72 -11.68
C ASP A 519 -6.21 -15.98 -12.41
N PRO A 520 -5.07 -15.76 -11.73
CA PRO A 520 -3.77 -16.10 -12.29
C PRO A 520 -3.69 -17.59 -12.64
N VAL A 521 -3.25 -17.90 -13.86
CA VAL A 521 -3.01 -19.27 -14.33
C VAL A 521 -1.50 -19.52 -14.50
N PRO A 522 -0.99 -20.71 -14.11
CA PRO A 522 0.40 -21.06 -14.31
C PRO A 522 0.75 -21.16 -15.82
N PRO A 523 2.04 -21.03 -16.19
CA PRO A 523 2.46 -21.20 -17.57
C PRO A 523 2.13 -22.62 -18.09
N SER A 524 1.72 -22.72 -19.36
CA SER A 524 1.47 -24.02 -19.99
C SER A 524 2.76 -24.84 -20.14
N ALA A 525 2.66 -26.16 -20.22
CA ALA A 525 3.82 -27.02 -20.43
C ALA A 525 4.62 -26.66 -21.70
N GLN A 526 3.92 -26.23 -22.75
CA GLN A 526 4.55 -25.74 -23.98
C GLN A 526 5.33 -24.44 -23.74
N LEU A 527 4.75 -23.49 -23.03
CA LEU A 527 5.39 -22.22 -22.69
C LEU A 527 6.63 -22.44 -21.80
N VAL A 528 6.55 -23.36 -20.84
CA VAL A 528 7.70 -23.77 -20.00
C VAL A 528 8.82 -24.36 -20.86
N ALA A 529 8.51 -25.29 -21.77
CA ALA A 529 9.51 -25.89 -22.65
C ALA A 529 10.19 -24.86 -23.59
N GLN A 530 9.40 -23.95 -24.17
CA GLN A 530 9.92 -22.84 -24.98
C GLN A 530 10.81 -21.90 -24.16
N SER A 531 10.38 -21.58 -22.94
CA SER A 531 11.12 -20.73 -22.02
C SER A 531 12.45 -21.36 -21.63
N GLN A 532 12.48 -22.67 -21.37
CA GLN A 532 13.70 -23.39 -21.01
C GLN A 532 14.72 -23.37 -22.16
N ALA A 533 14.28 -23.62 -23.40
CA ALA A 533 15.14 -23.54 -24.56
C ALA A 533 15.68 -22.12 -24.79
N TYR A 534 14.84 -21.10 -24.61
CA TYR A 534 15.23 -19.71 -24.76
C TYR A 534 16.22 -19.25 -23.68
N VAL A 535 15.99 -19.61 -22.41
CA VAL A 535 16.93 -19.31 -21.31
C VAL A 535 18.28 -19.98 -21.55
N TYR A 536 18.31 -21.24 -22.01
CA TYR A 536 19.56 -21.91 -22.33
C TYR A 536 20.34 -21.20 -23.44
N ALA A 537 19.65 -20.74 -24.49
CA ALA A 537 20.28 -20.03 -25.60
C ALA A 537 20.76 -18.60 -25.23
N ASN A 538 20.19 -17.99 -24.19
CA ASN A 538 20.46 -16.61 -23.77
C ASN A 538 20.99 -16.53 -22.32
N ALA A 539 21.69 -17.56 -21.86
CA ALA A 539 22.15 -17.66 -20.47
C ALA A 539 23.08 -16.51 -20.06
N ASP A 540 23.92 -16.02 -20.99
CA ASP A 540 24.83 -14.90 -20.73
C ASP A 540 24.07 -13.57 -20.55
N GLU A 541 22.99 -13.36 -21.31
CA GLU A 541 22.11 -12.18 -21.17
C GLU A 541 21.40 -12.20 -19.82
N LEU A 542 20.81 -13.36 -19.45
CA LEU A 542 20.17 -13.52 -18.15
C LEU A 542 21.16 -13.26 -17.00
N LYS A 543 22.38 -13.80 -17.11
CA LYS A 543 23.43 -13.59 -16.11
C LYS A 543 23.82 -12.12 -16.00
N ALA A 544 23.91 -11.40 -17.11
CA ALA A 544 24.23 -9.97 -17.11
C ALA A 544 23.12 -9.14 -16.43
N ILE A 545 21.84 -9.44 -16.73
CA ILE A 545 20.69 -8.77 -16.11
C ILE A 545 20.68 -9.01 -14.59
N LEU A 546 20.84 -10.27 -14.17
CA LEU A 546 20.85 -10.63 -12.74
C LEU A 546 22.05 -10.02 -12.00
N ALA A 547 23.20 -9.89 -12.66
CA ALA A 547 24.39 -9.25 -12.07
C ALA A 547 24.24 -7.73 -11.91
N ALA A 548 23.39 -7.09 -12.70
CA ALA A 548 23.11 -5.66 -12.63
C ALA A 548 21.95 -5.32 -11.66
N ALA A 549 21.17 -6.32 -11.25
CA ALA A 549 20.06 -6.13 -10.32
C ALA A 549 20.53 -5.66 -8.95
N ARG A 550 19.70 -4.87 -8.28
CA ARG A 550 19.96 -4.33 -6.93
C ARG A 550 18.86 -4.73 -5.95
N GLY A 551 19.23 -4.85 -4.68
CA GLY A 551 18.27 -5.12 -3.59
C GLY A 551 17.54 -6.46 -3.70
N MET A 552 18.17 -7.48 -4.31
CA MET A 552 17.58 -8.81 -4.53
C MET A 552 17.56 -9.70 -3.27
N VAL A 553 18.10 -9.22 -2.14
CA VAL A 553 18.37 -10.02 -0.94
C VAL A 553 17.28 -9.89 0.09
#